data_AF-A0A5N6N150-F1
#
_entry.id   AF-A0A5N6N150-F1
#
_cell.length_a   1.000
_cell.length_b   1.000
_cell.length_c   1.000
_cell.angle_alpha   90.00
_cell.angle_beta   90.00
_cell.angle_gamma   90.00
#
_symmetry.space_group_name_H-M   'P 1'
#
loop_
_entity.id
_entity.type
_entity.pdbx_description
1 polymer ?
#
loop_
_entity_poly.entity_id
_entity_poly.type
_entity_poly.pdbx_seq_one_letter_code
_entity_poly.pdbx_strand_id
1 'polypeptide(L)'
;MYTKNHTVNGSNRDDSNDVEGIVREIMLSNDYIVNQLVDNMENLVLYRDELKSKMNELSENGTKSQPIPKKDRIANLLGLSQPSEDYINRPHGIRTKGCGSKKRFKSIQEQVVSKSQRKLRCCHVCGSVDHDRRAYVDMFYVDMLVLICVGMY
;
A
#
# COMPACT_ATOMS: atom_id res chain seq x y z
N MET A 1 49.46 6.68 -41.40
CA MET A 1 48.12 7.05 -41.87
C MET A 1 47.38 7.68 -40.72
N TYR A 2 46.94 8.92 -40.89
CA TYR A 2 46.33 9.76 -39.87
C TYR A 2 44.81 9.63 -39.98
N THR A 3 44.11 9.26 -38.91
CA THR A 3 42.66 9.48 -38.81
C THR A 3 42.39 10.24 -37.52
N LYS A 4 42.07 11.53 -37.70
CA LYS A 4 41.54 12.40 -36.65
C LYS A 4 40.16 11.88 -36.29
N ASN A 5 39.98 11.42 -35.05
CA ASN A 5 38.65 11.25 -34.51
C ASN A 5 38.07 12.66 -34.26
N HIS A 6 37.09 13.01 -35.09
CA HIS A 6 36.32 14.24 -34.96
C HIS A 6 35.54 14.18 -33.64
N THR A 7 36.01 14.89 -32.61
CA THR A 7 35.16 15.22 -31.46
C THR A 7 34.32 16.43 -31.87
N VAL A 8 33.06 16.19 -32.19
CA VAL A 8 32.08 17.28 -32.32
C VAL A 8 31.72 17.71 -30.90
N ASN A 9 32.38 18.78 -30.45
CA ASN A 9 31.80 19.71 -29.49
C ASN A 9 30.80 20.58 -30.26
N GLY A 10 29.52 20.55 -29.88
CA GLY A 10 28.46 21.29 -30.57
C GLY A 10 27.47 21.92 -29.60
N SER A 11 27.60 23.24 -29.45
CA SER A 11 26.54 24.26 -29.24
C SER A 11 25.27 23.86 -28.49
N ASN A 12 25.15 24.29 -27.24
CA ASN A 12 23.88 24.23 -26.47
C ASN A 12 23.62 25.54 -25.69
N ARG A 13 24.31 26.64 -26.05
CA ARG A 13 24.23 27.93 -25.33
C ARG A 13 23.75 29.10 -26.20
N ASP A 14 23.77 28.99 -27.53
CA ASP A 14 23.29 30.05 -28.44
C ASP A 14 21.78 29.96 -28.67
N ASP A 15 21.27 28.77 -29.03
CA ASP A 15 19.85 28.58 -29.38
C ASP A 15 18.87 29.02 -28.26
N SER A 16 19.26 28.87 -26.99
CA SER A 16 18.41 29.30 -25.87
C SER A 16 18.29 30.82 -25.76
N ASN A 17 19.32 31.57 -26.17
CA ASN A 17 19.28 33.03 -26.17
C ASN A 17 18.48 33.56 -27.36
N ASP A 18 18.54 32.88 -28.51
CA ASP A 18 17.76 33.22 -29.70
C ASP A 18 16.25 33.00 -29.48
N VAL A 19 15.89 31.87 -28.86
CA VAL A 19 14.48 31.59 -28.49
C VAL A 19 13.95 32.67 -27.53
N GLU A 20 14.72 33.03 -26.52
CA GLU A 20 14.35 34.09 -25.57
C GLU A 20 14.20 35.47 -26.25
N GLY A 21 15.07 35.77 -27.22
CA GLY A 21 14.97 36.97 -28.05
C GLY A 21 13.68 37.03 -28.86
N ILE A 22 13.35 35.94 -29.54
CA ILE A 22 12.11 35.80 -30.34
C ILE A 22 10.87 35.93 -29.45
N VAL A 23 10.86 35.27 -28.28
CA VAL A 23 9.74 35.36 -27.33
C VAL A 23 9.51 36.81 -26.89
N ARG A 24 10.60 37.51 -26.55
CA ARG A 24 10.54 38.92 -26.16
C ARG A 24 10.03 39.81 -27.28
N GLU A 25 10.48 39.60 -28.52
CA GLU A 25 10.02 40.36 -29.68
C GLU A 25 8.52 40.19 -29.93
N ILE A 26 8.01 38.96 -29.79
CA ILE A 26 6.57 38.66 -29.91
C ILE A 26 5.78 39.39 -28.82
N MET A 27 6.25 39.34 -27.56
CA MET A 27 5.57 40.02 -26.46
C MET A 27 5.50 41.53 -26.67
N LEU A 28 6.63 42.17 -27.02
CA LEU A 28 6.70 43.60 -27.29
C LEU A 28 5.82 44.03 -28.46
N SER A 29 5.81 43.23 -29.54
CA SER A 29 4.97 43.49 -30.72
C SER A 29 3.49 43.41 -30.38
N ASN A 30 3.07 42.41 -29.60
CA ASN A 30 1.68 42.27 -29.17
C ASN A 30 1.26 43.43 -28.27
N ASP A 31 2.09 43.81 -27.29
CA ASP A 31 1.82 44.94 -26.41
C ASP A 31 1.68 46.25 -27.20
N TYR A 32 2.55 46.46 -28.19
CA TYR A 32 2.46 47.62 -29.08
C TYR A 32 1.15 47.65 -29.86
N ILE A 33 0.74 46.52 -30.46
CA ILE A 33 -0.52 46.43 -31.22
C ILE A 33 -1.71 46.71 -30.31
N VAL A 34 -1.74 46.12 -29.11
CA VAL A 34 -2.84 46.32 -28.15
C VAL A 34 -2.93 47.79 -27.73
N ASN A 35 -1.80 48.44 -27.45
CA ASN A 35 -1.78 49.86 -27.10
C ASN A 35 -2.30 50.77 -28.23
N GLN A 36 -2.00 50.45 -29.49
CA GLN A 36 -2.51 51.21 -30.65
C GLN A 36 -4.00 50.97 -30.92
N LEU A 37 -4.51 49.79 -30.56
CA LEU A 37 -5.90 49.41 -30.79
C LEU A 37 -6.81 49.69 -29.59
N VAL A 38 -6.29 50.19 -28.47
CA VAL A 38 -7.04 50.34 -27.22
C VAL A 38 -8.26 51.26 -27.36
N ASP A 39 -8.15 52.27 -28.23
CA ASP A 39 -9.21 53.25 -28.50
C ASP A 39 -10.25 52.74 -29.51
N ASN A 40 -9.95 51.68 -30.27
CA ASN A 40 -10.85 51.09 -31.26
C ASN A 40 -11.28 49.68 -30.87
N MET A 41 -12.46 49.61 -30.26
CA MET A 41 -13.03 48.37 -29.74
C MET A 41 -13.29 47.30 -30.82
N GLU A 42 -13.71 47.70 -32.02
CA GLU A 42 -14.01 46.76 -33.11
C GLU A 42 -12.73 46.06 -33.59
N ASN A 43 -11.67 46.83 -33.82
CA ASN A 43 -10.38 46.28 -34.25
C ASN A 43 -9.74 45.42 -33.16
N LEU A 44 -9.88 45.80 -31.89
CA LEU A 44 -9.38 45.03 -30.76
C LEU A 44 -10.09 43.66 -30.64
N VAL A 45 -11.41 43.62 -30.91
CA VAL A 45 -12.20 42.39 -30.97
C VAL A 45 -11.69 41.47 -32.09
N LEU A 46 -11.44 42.00 -33.29
CA LEU A 46 -10.92 41.22 -34.41
C LEU A 46 -9.54 40.62 -34.09
N TYR A 47 -8.64 41.41 -33.52
CA TYR A 47 -7.30 40.94 -33.16
C TYR A 47 -7.32 39.85 -32.08
N ARG A 48 -8.19 40.00 -31.07
CA ARG A 48 -8.41 38.94 -30.06
C ARG A 48 -8.88 37.64 -30.69
N ASP A 49 -9.80 37.72 -31.65
CA ASP A 49 -10.39 36.52 -32.27
C ASP A 49 -9.39 35.83 -33.20
N GLU A 50 -8.48 36.58 -33.86
CA GLU A 50 -7.32 36.05 -34.57
C GLU A 50 -6.38 35.27 -33.63
N LEU A 51 -6.02 35.85 -32.48
CA LEU A 51 -5.18 35.18 -31.48
C LEU A 51 -5.83 33.89 -30.95
N LYS A 52 -7.15 33.90 -30.75
CA LYS A 52 -7.91 32.70 -30.35
C LYS A 52 -7.90 31.62 -31.43
N SER A 53 -8.03 31.99 -32.71
CA SER A 53 -7.94 31.03 -33.83
C SER A 53 -6.59 30.33 -33.82
N LYS A 54 -5.51 31.11 -33.78
CA LYS A 54 -4.13 30.58 -33.71
C LYS A 54 -3.92 29.66 -32.50
N MET A 55 -4.44 30.04 -31.33
CA MET A 55 -4.36 29.21 -30.12
C MET A 55 -5.10 27.87 -30.29
N ASN A 56 -6.28 27.87 -30.91
CA ASN A 56 -7.05 26.66 -31.15
C ASN A 56 -6.38 25.74 -32.17
N GLU A 57 -5.87 26.29 -33.28
CA GLU A 57 -5.11 25.55 -34.29
C GLU A 57 -3.89 24.86 -33.67
N LEU A 58 -3.17 25.53 -32.78
CA LEU A 58 -2.04 24.94 -32.04
C LEU A 58 -2.50 23.89 -31.01
N SER A 59 -3.70 24.01 -30.43
CA SER A 59 -4.24 22.98 -29.54
C SER A 59 -4.69 21.72 -30.28
N GLU A 60 -5.11 21.85 -31.53
CA GLU A 60 -5.53 20.73 -32.38
C GLU A 60 -4.33 20.03 -33.03
N ASN A 61 -3.38 20.82 -33.54
CA ASN A 61 -2.15 20.33 -34.16
C ASN A 61 -1.07 19.96 -33.14
N GLY A 62 -1.16 20.52 -31.93
CA GLY A 62 -0.25 20.23 -30.85
C GLY A 62 -0.37 18.76 -30.48
N THR A 63 0.73 18.02 -30.67
CA THR A 63 0.93 16.74 -30.02
C THR A 63 0.84 16.99 -28.52
N LYS A 64 -0.36 16.89 -27.94
CA LYS A 64 -0.52 16.72 -26.50
C LYS A 64 0.34 15.50 -26.21
N SER A 65 1.56 15.72 -25.72
CA SER A 65 2.40 14.65 -25.22
C SER A 65 1.56 14.04 -24.12
N GLN A 66 0.84 12.97 -24.47
CA GLN A 66 0.05 12.23 -23.52
C GLN A 66 1.02 11.93 -22.40
N PRO A 67 0.69 12.29 -21.15
CA PRO A 67 1.62 12.11 -20.05
C PRO A 67 2.06 10.65 -20.08
N ILE A 68 3.32 10.41 -20.42
CA ILE A 68 3.85 9.05 -20.54
C ILE A 68 3.53 8.39 -19.20
N PRO A 69 2.77 7.28 -19.18
CA PRO A 69 2.33 6.70 -17.93
C PRO A 69 3.57 6.34 -17.10
N LYS A 70 3.45 6.43 -15.77
CA LYS A 70 4.60 6.27 -14.86
C LYS A 70 5.39 4.99 -15.13
N LYS A 71 4.69 3.91 -15.50
CA LYS A 71 5.27 2.61 -15.84
C LYS A 71 6.18 2.69 -17.07
N ASP A 72 5.71 3.29 -18.16
CA ASP A 72 6.48 3.46 -19.40
C ASP A 72 7.71 4.36 -19.19
N ARG A 73 7.61 5.37 -18.33
CA ARG A 73 8.79 6.18 -17.95
C ARG A 73 9.87 5.36 -17.26
N ILE A 74 9.47 4.47 -16.35
CA ILE A 74 10.40 3.59 -15.62
C ILE A 74 10.99 2.55 -16.57
N ALA A 75 10.17 1.95 -17.44
CA ALA A 75 10.59 1.01 -18.47
C ALA A 75 11.64 1.62 -19.41
N ASN A 76 11.38 2.83 -19.93
CA ASN A 76 12.30 3.56 -20.80
C ASN A 76 13.59 3.93 -20.08
N LEU A 77 13.52 4.35 -18.81
CA LEU A 77 14.70 4.69 -18.01
C LEU A 77 15.60 3.47 -17.77
N LEU A 78 14.99 2.30 -17.52
CA LEU A 78 15.71 1.07 -17.24
C LEU A 78 16.09 0.29 -18.52
N GLY A 79 15.57 0.68 -19.69
CA GLY A 79 15.72 -0.05 -20.95
C GLY A 79 15.04 -1.41 -20.95
N LEU A 80 14.02 -1.60 -20.10
CA LEU A 80 13.32 -2.86 -19.92
C LEU A 80 11.89 -2.74 -20.42
N SER A 81 11.43 -3.68 -21.25
CA SER A 81 10.01 -3.76 -21.59
C SER A 81 9.24 -4.42 -20.45
N GLN A 82 8.07 -3.86 -20.11
CA GLN A 82 7.19 -4.45 -19.11
C GLN A 82 6.45 -5.66 -19.71
N PRO A 83 6.43 -6.82 -19.05
CA PRO A 83 5.61 -7.96 -19.48
C PRO A 83 4.12 -7.66 -19.34
N SER A 84 3.28 -8.26 -20.20
CA SER A 84 1.82 -8.08 -20.18
C SER A 84 1.14 -8.71 -18.96
N GLU A 85 1.77 -9.71 -18.36
CA GLU A 85 1.29 -10.42 -17.17
C GLU A 85 2.40 -10.48 -16.10
N ASP A 86 2.10 -9.95 -14.93
CA ASP A 86 2.99 -9.99 -13.76
C ASP A 86 2.55 -11.14 -12.83
N TYR A 87 3.30 -12.24 -12.80
CA TYR A 87 3.07 -13.31 -11.83
C TYR A 87 3.98 -13.14 -10.60
N ILE A 88 3.45 -12.50 -9.55
CA ILE A 88 4.17 -12.35 -8.28
C ILE A 88 4.03 -13.65 -7.47
N ASN A 89 5.09 -14.45 -7.46
CA ASN A 89 5.19 -15.61 -6.60
C ASN A 89 5.24 -15.19 -5.12
N ARG A 90 4.34 -15.73 -4.30
CA ARG A 90 4.47 -15.62 -2.84
C ARG A 90 5.73 -16.38 -2.40
N PRO A 91 6.57 -15.83 -1.52
CA PRO A 91 7.75 -16.54 -1.08
C PRO A 91 7.33 -17.77 -0.27
N HIS A 92 7.78 -18.95 -0.71
CA HIS A 92 7.53 -20.20 -0.01
C HIS A 92 8.47 -20.34 1.19
N GLY A 93 7.94 -20.85 2.31
CA GLY A 93 8.76 -21.19 3.48
C GLY A 93 9.05 -20.04 4.45
N ILE A 94 8.38 -18.89 4.34
CA ILE A 94 8.52 -17.82 5.33
C ILE A 94 7.95 -18.29 6.68
N ARG A 95 8.81 -18.34 7.71
CA ARG A 95 8.38 -18.54 9.09
C ARG A 95 7.99 -17.20 9.70
N THR A 96 6.73 -17.02 10.02
CA THR A 96 6.24 -15.86 10.77
C THR A 96 6.78 -15.88 12.21
N LYS A 97 6.84 -14.72 12.86
CA LYS A 97 7.16 -14.61 14.29
C LYS A 97 6.16 -15.48 15.08
N GLY A 98 6.68 -16.44 15.86
CA GLY A 98 5.85 -17.39 16.61
C GLY A 98 5.59 -18.73 15.92
N CYS A 99 6.08 -18.95 14.69
CA CYS A 99 5.96 -20.23 13.96
C CYS A 99 6.83 -21.37 14.55
N GLY A 100 7.27 -21.25 15.81
CA GLY A 100 8.02 -22.26 16.55
C GLY A 100 7.30 -22.60 17.84
N SER A 101 6.39 -23.58 17.79
CA SER A 101 5.84 -24.16 19.02
C SER A 101 6.94 -24.93 19.76
N LYS A 102 6.91 -24.89 21.10
CA LYS A 102 7.83 -25.60 22.02
C LYS A 102 9.28 -25.09 22.12
N LYS A 103 9.62 -23.92 21.55
CA LYS A 103 10.96 -23.30 21.73
C LYS A 103 11.11 -22.43 22.99
N ARG A 104 10.04 -22.28 23.78
CA ARG A 104 10.10 -21.50 25.02
C ARG A 104 10.90 -22.27 26.06
N PHE A 105 11.94 -21.64 26.61
CA PHE A 105 12.61 -22.15 27.80
C PHE A 105 11.61 -22.24 28.96
N LYS A 106 11.47 -23.45 29.53
CA LYS A 106 10.62 -23.69 30.70
C LYS A 106 11.47 -23.55 31.96
N SER A 107 10.94 -22.86 32.97
CA SER A 107 11.58 -22.79 34.29
C SER A 107 11.65 -24.18 34.93
N ILE A 108 12.55 -24.37 35.90
CA ILE A 108 12.65 -25.63 36.64
C ILE A 108 11.30 -25.97 37.30
N GLN A 109 10.62 -24.98 37.87
CA GLN A 109 9.30 -25.16 38.48
C GLN A 109 8.26 -25.68 37.48
N GLU A 110 8.19 -25.10 36.27
CA GLU A 110 7.25 -25.57 35.24
C GLU A 110 7.55 -26.99 34.78
N GLN A 111 8.83 -27.35 34.68
CA GLN A 111 9.23 -28.71 34.34
C GLN A 111 8.78 -29.68 35.43
N VAL A 112 8.96 -29.36 36.70
CA VAL A 112 8.55 -30.18 37.86
C VAL A 112 7.03 -30.31 37.95
N VAL A 113 6.27 -29.22 37.76
CA VAL A 113 4.80 -29.26 37.74
C VAL A 113 4.28 -30.11 36.58
N SER A 114 4.91 -30.05 35.41
CA SER A 114 4.51 -30.89 34.26
C SER A 114 4.82 -32.38 34.44
N LYS A 115 5.83 -32.71 35.24
CA LYS A 115 6.26 -34.10 35.49
C LYS A 115 5.59 -34.73 36.73
N SER A 116 5.08 -33.93 37.66
CA SER A 116 4.42 -34.43 38.86
C SER A 116 2.96 -34.79 38.58
N GLN A 117 2.54 -36.00 38.98
CA GLN A 117 1.13 -36.36 38.99
C GLN A 117 0.43 -35.52 40.07
N ARG A 118 -0.60 -34.77 39.68
CA ARG A 118 -1.42 -34.01 40.63
C ARG A 118 -2.12 -35.01 41.56
N LYS A 119 -2.03 -34.79 42.87
CA LYS A 119 -2.76 -35.58 43.86
C LYS A 119 -4.25 -35.52 43.52
N LEU A 120 -4.88 -36.68 43.33
CA LEU A 120 -6.32 -36.77 43.11
C LEU A 120 -7.03 -36.21 44.34
N ARG A 121 -8.09 -35.42 44.12
CA ARG A 121 -8.94 -34.95 45.21
C ARG A 121 -9.81 -36.10 45.67
N CYS A 122 -9.79 -36.39 46.96
CA CYS A 122 -10.66 -37.35 47.61
C CYS A 122 -11.60 -36.64 48.59
N CYS A 123 -12.79 -37.21 48.79
CA CYS A 123 -13.75 -36.76 49.79
C CYS A 123 -13.10 -36.82 51.18
N HIS A 124 -13.08 -35.70 51.90
CA HIS A 124 -12.46 -35.66 53.22
C HIS A 124 -13.24 -36.44 54.29
N VAL A 125 -14.49 -36.84 54.01
CA VAL A 125 -15.35 -37.55 54.97
C VAL A 125 -15.24 -39.05 54.81
N CYS A 126 -15.36 -39.58 53.58
CA CYS A 126 -15.30 -41.03 53.32
C CYS A 126 -14.02 -41.49 52.58
N GLY A 127 -13.16 -40.57 52.15
CA GLY A 127 -11.91 -40.89 51.46
C GLY A 127 -12.04 -41.30 49.99
N SER A 128 -13.26 -41.43 49.43
CA SER A 128 -13.44 -41.83 48.03
C SER A 128 -13.01 -40.73 47.05
N VAL A 129 -12.53 -41.13 45.87
CA VAL A 129 -12.14 -40.21 44.80
C VAL A 129 -13.32 -39.82 43.90
N ASP A 130 -14.43 -40.55 44.02
CA ASP A 130 -15.59 -40.43 43.13
C ASP A 130 -16.42 -39.16 43.37
N HIS A 131 -16.28 -38.54 44.55
CA HIS A 131 -17.04 -37.34 44.91
C HIS A 131 -16.28 -36.42 45.87
N ASP A 132 -16.74 -35.18 45.95
CA ASP A 132 -16.25 -34.17 46.91
C ASP A 132 -17.13 -34.16 48.17
N ARG A 133 -16.61 -33.65 49.30
CA ARG A 133 -17.31 -33.57 50.60
C ARG A 133 -18.72 -32.99 50.52
N ARG A 134 -18.97 -32.09 49.57
CA ARG A 134 -20.29 -31.46 49.37
C ARG A 134 -21.35 -32.45 48.88
N ALA A 135 -20.96 -33.42 48.07
CA ALA A 135 -21.87 -34.46 47.54
C ALA A 135 -22.11 -35.60 48.54
N TYR A 136 -21.33 -35.68 49.63
CA TYR A 136 -21.52 -36.70 50.65
C TYR A 136 -22.88 -36.59 51.36
N VAL A 137 -23.35 -35.36 51.59
CA VAL A 137 -24.60 -35.09 52.33
C VAL A 137 -25.84 -35.43 51.48
N ASP A 138 -25.73 -35.30 50.16
CA ASP A 138 -26.82 -35.61 49.24
C ASP A 138 -27.15 -37.10 49.21
N MET A 139 -26.15 -38.00 49.32
CA MET A 139 -26.41 -39.45 49.35
C MET A 139 -27.27 -39.89 50.55
N PHE A 140 -27.05 -39.33 51.75
CA PHE A 140 -27.85 -39.68 52.93
C PHE A 140 -29.33 -39.25 52.81
N TYR A 141 -29.60 -38.20 52.04
CA TYR A 141 -30.97 -37.72 51.83
C TYR A 141 -31.74 -38.60 50.83
N VAL A 142 -31.04 -39.16 49.83
CA VAL A 142 -31.66 -40.10 48.88
C VAL A 142 -32.01 -41.44 49.55
N ASP A 143 -31.17 -41.93 50.46
CA ASP A 143 -31.43 -43.18 51.20
C ASP A 143 -32.67 -43.06 52.13
N MET A 144 -32.88 -41.90 52.76
CA MET A 144 -34.09 -41.62 53.55
C MET A 144 -35.36 -41.57 52.68
N LEU A 145 -35.28 -41.02 51.47
CA LEU A 145 -36.40 -40.95 50.53
C LEU A 145 -36.76 -42.31 49.91
N VAL A 146 -35.78 -43.19 49.66
CA VAL A 146 -36.06 -44.56 49.18
C VAL A 146 -36.80 -45.37 50.24
N LEU A 147 -36.47 -45.21 51.54
CA LEU A 147 -37.17 -45.89 52.64
C LEU A 147 -38.64 -45.45 52.79
N ILE A 148 -38.97 -44.19 52.51
CA ILE A 148 -40.37 -43.72 52.52
C ILE A 148 -41.16 -44.33 51.35
N CYS A 149 -40.53 -44.51 50.18
CA CYS A 149 -41.18 -45.07 48.99
C CYS A 149 -41.40 -46.59 49.03
N VAL A 150 -40.61 -47.36 49.79
CA VAL A 150 -40.76 -48.82 49.88
C VAL A 150 -41.82 -49.24 50.92
N GLY A 151 -42.29 -48.32 51.78
CA GLY A 151 -43.37 -48.57 52.76
C GLY A 151 -44.80 -48.43 52.24
N MET A 152 -45.00 -48.20 50.94
CA MET A 152 -46.31 -48.17 50.29
C MET A 152 -46.43 -49.23 49.18
N TYR A 153 -46.30 -50.50 49.55
CA TYR A 153 -46.84 -51.65 48.79
C TYR A 153 -47.31 -52.73 49.76
#